data_AF-A0AAD1R671-F1
#
_entry.id   AF-A0AAD1R671-F1
#
_cell.length_a   1.000
_cell.length_b   1.000
_cell.length_c   1.000
_cell.angle_alpha   90.00
_cell.angle_beta   90.00
_cell.angle_gamma   90.00
#
_symmetry.space_group_name_H-M   'P 1'
#
loop_
_entity.id
_entity.type
_entity.pdbx_description
1 polymer ?
#
loop_
_entity_poly.entity_id
_entity_poly.type
_entity_poly.pdbx_seq_one_letter_code
_entity_poly.pdbx_strand_id
1 'polypeptide(L)'
;MTVVKSLRNSLVSMRSDPDYFQSIFHDREKKCAENNIAIPPVRKRKPSVLLDEAAAQSQYHYETKEEQQRITSFYPLLDSLLIGIDQRFEQESCDIVTAVGKLLNLRIPKDDIEILANKFKVSVDELETEATLLTEYDGPNSKGCTTNTIKEWLDWFKESDRSNTFNAFYMCVQCFTVLPVTSCSCE
;
A
#
# COMPACT_ATOMS: atom_id res chain seq x y z
N MET A 1 -8.20 -13.00 3.26
CA MET A 1 -8.50 -11.73 3.98
C MET A 1 -8.62 -11.87 5.49
N THR A 2 -9.42 -12.79 6.05
CA THR A 2 -9.64 -12.90 7.53
C THR A 2 -8.36 -13.12 8.35
N VAL A 3 -7.47 -14.00 7.88
CA VAL A 3 -6.17 -14.27 8.54
C VAL A 3 -5.27 -13.02 8.55
N VAL A 4 -5.23 -12.27 7.45
CA VAL A 4 -4.44 -11.03 7.32
C VAL A 4 -4.97 -9.95 8.26
N LYS A 5 -6.29 -9.78 8.35
CA LYS A 5 -6.91 -8.84 9.30
C LYS A 5 -6.60 -9.21 10.75
N SER A 6 -6.62 -10.51 11.08
CA SER A 6 -6.24 -11.00 12.42
C SER A 6 -4.77 -10.74 12.74
N LEU A 7 -3.87 -10.98 11.79
CA LEU A 7 -2.44 -10.66 11.93
C LEU A 7 -2.21 -9.17 12.15
N ARG A 8 -2.81 -8.32 11.31
CA ARG A 8 -2.73 -6.86 11.43
C ARG A 8 -3.17 -6.40 12.82
N ASN A 9 -4.34 -6.87 13.29
CA ASN A 9 -4.86 -6.52 14.60
C ASN A 9 -3.93 -6.96 15.74
N SER A 10 -3.30 -8.13 15.59
CA SER A 10 -2.30 -8.62 16.56
C SER A 10 -1.06 -7.73 16.60
N LEU A 11 -0.57 -7.25 15.44
CA LEU A 11 0.56 -6.32 15.40
C LEU A 11 0.19 -4.95 16.01
N VAL A 12 -1.03 -4.47 15.77
CA VAL A 12 -1.54 -3.24 16.41
C VAL A 12 -1.60 -3.40 17.93
N SER A 13 -2.08 -4.53 18.44
CA SER A 13 -2.12 -4.76 19.89
C SER A 13 -0.71 -4.81 20.49
N MET A 14 0.24 -5.49 19.84
CA MET A 14 1.65 -5.50 20.26
C MET A 14 2.28 -4.10 20.28
N ARG A 15 1.84 -3.22 19.38
CA ARG A 15 2.33 -1.84 19.27
C ARG A 15 1.74 -0.91 20.33
N SER A 16 0.51 -1.18 20.76
CA SER A 16 -0.29 -0.32 21.64
C SER A 16 -0.18 -0.70 23.11
N ASP A 17 0.14 -1.97 23.39
CA ASP A 17 0.32 -2.49 24.74
C ASP A 17 1.76 -2.25 25.23
N PRO A 18 1.97 -1.36 26.22
CA PRO A 18 3.30 -1.09 26.77
C PRO A 18 3.92 -2.31 27.46
N ASP A 19 3.09 -3.16 28.06
CA ASP A 19 3.52 -4.30 28.87
C ASP A 19 4.02 -5.45 27.97
N TYR A 20 3.51 -5.53 26.73
CA TYR A 20 3.92 -6.54 25.77
C TYR A 20 5.42 -6.47 25.48
N PHE A 21 5.95 -5.30 25.15
CA PHE A 21 7.40 -5.16 24.92
C PHE A 21 8.21 -5.38 26.20
N GLN A 22 7.71 -4.89 27.34
CA GLN A 22 8.39 -5.03 28.62
C GLN A 22 8.57 -6.51 28.99
N SER A 23 7.54 -7.33 28.81
CA SER A 23 7.60 -8.77 29.05
C SER A 23 8.66 -9.46 28.18
N ILE A 24 8.70 -9.14 26.89
CA ILE A 24 9.70 -9.67 25.95
C ILE A 24 11.10 -9.24 26.37
N PHE A 25 11.28 -7.97 26.72
CA PHE A 25 12.58 -7.44 27.11
C PHE A 25 13.09 -8.13 28.38
N HIS A 26 12.25 -8.25 29.40
CA HIS A 26 12.59 -8.92 30.66
C HIS A 26 12.98 -10.39 30.47
N ASP A 27 12.23 -11.12 29.64
CA ASP A 27 12.57 -12.52 29.28
C ASP A 27 13.94 -12.62 28.60
N ARG A 28 14.31 -11.63 27.78
CA ARG A 28 15.64 -11.57 27.15
C ARG A 28 16.72 -11.20 28.16
N GLU A 29 16.48 -10.28 29.07
CA GLU A 29 17.42 -9.95 30.13
C GLU A 29 17.73 -11.17 31.00
N LYS A 30 16.70 -11.92 31.39
CA LYS A 30 16.85 -13.15 32.17
C LYS A 30 17.72 -14.17 31.43
N LYS A 31 17.47 -14.40 30.14
CA LYS A 31 18.29 -15.30 29.32
C LYS A 31 19.73 -14.82 29.15
N CYS A 32 19.95 -13.52 29.02
CA CYS A 32 21.30 -12.96 28.99
C CYS A 32 22.04 -13.23 30.31
N ALA A 33 21.38 -13.04 31.45
CA ALA A 33 21.93 -13.34 32.77
C ALA A 33 22.28 -14.83 32.93
N GLU A 34 21.37 -15.74 32.53
CA GLU A 34 21.60 -17.19 32.56
C GLU A 34 22.83 -17.62 31.73
N ASN A 35 23.13 -16.88 30.66
CA ASN A 35 24.24 -17.17 29.76
C ASN A 35 25.49 -16.29 30.01
N ASN A 36 25.52 -15.52 31.10
CA ASN A 36 26.60 -14.56 31.41
C ASN A 36 26.89 -13.56 30.27
N ILE A 37 25.87 -13.16 29.53
CA ILE A 37 25.96 -12.18 28.45
C ILE A 37 25.67 -10.79 29.04
N ALA A 38 26.65 -9.90 28.99
CA ALA A 38 26.49 -8.53 29.44
C ALA A 38 25.61 -7.72 28.46
N ILE A 39 24.62 -7.02 29.00
CA ILE A 39 23.78 -6.11 28.21
C ILE A 39 24.57 -4.81 27.99
N PRO A 40 24.76 -4.37 26.72
CA PRO A 40 25.52 -3.17 26.45
C PRO A 40 24.79 -1.91 26.95
N PRO A 41 25.51 -0.91 27.46
CA PRO A 41 24.92 0.33 27.94
C PRO A 41 24.25 1.11 26.81
N VAL A 42 23.42 2.07 27.18
CA VAL A 42 22.79 3.00 26.24
C VAL A 42 23.89 3.81 25.54
N ARG A 43 23.93 3.74 24.21
CA ARG A 43 24.87 4.52 23.40
C ARG A 43 24.43 5.98 23.35
N LYS A 44 25.15 6.86 24.06
CA LYS A 44 24.99 8.31 23.94
C LYS A 44 25.58 8.77 22.60
N ARG A 45 24.82 9.53 21.82
CA ARG A 45 25.37 10.20 20.63
C ARG A 45 26.39 11.24 21.10
N LYS A 46 27.51 11.37 20.38
CA LYS A 46 28.50 12.42 20.63
C LYS A 46 27.88 13.76 20.21
N PRO A 47 27.84 14.78 21.07
CA PRO A 47 27.27 16.07 20.70
C PRO A 47 28.07 16.71 19.57
N SER A 48 27.39 17.44 18.68
CA SER A 48 28.05 18.26 17.67
C SER A 48 28.85 19.36 18.35
N VAL A 49 30.09 19.57 17.92
CA VAL A 49 31.06 20.50 18.53
C VAL A 49 30.61 21.98 18.45
N LEU A 50 29.59 22.27 17.63
CA LEU A 50 29.08 23.61 17.35
C LEU A 50 27.88 24.05 18.21
N LEU A 51 27.44 23.24 19.18
CA LEU A 51 26.29 23.59 20.05
C LEU A 51 26.76 24.27 21.33
N ASP A 52 26.22 25.46 21.63
CA ASP A 52 26.36 26.13 22.94
C ASP A 52 25.84 25.24 24.08
N GLU A 53 26.33 25.44 25.30
CA GLU A 53 26.02 24.62 26.49
C GLU A 53 24.51 24.45 26.73
N ALA A 54 23.71 25.48 26.41
CA ALA A 54 22.25 25.42 26.51
C ALA A 54 21.61 24.44 25.51
N ALA A 55 22.16 24.34 24.30
CA ALA A 55 21.67 23.42 23.26
C ALA A 55 22.22 21.99 23.44
N ALA A 56 23.31 21.83 24.19
CA ALA A 56 23.79 20.52 24.63
C ALA A 56 22.85 19.90 25.70
N GLN A 57 22.25 20.73 26.57
CA GLN A 57 21.31 20.28 27.61
C GLN A 57 19.93 19.89 27.06
N SER A 58 19.55 20.37 25.88
CA SER A 58 18.27 20.01 25.24
C SER A 58 18.31 18.71 24.41
N GLN A 59 19.43 17.99 24.39
CA GLN A 59 19.53 16.73 23.65
C GLN A 59 18.81 15.60 24.39
N TYR A 60 17.90 14.92 23.68
CA TYR A 60 17.24 13.73 24.19
C TYR A 60 18.23 12.56 24.28
N HIS A 61 18.23 11.90 25.44
CA HIS A 61 18.98 10.69 25.71
C HIS A 61 18.02 9.61 26.22
N TYR A 62 18.19 8.37 25.74
CA TYR A 62 17.46 7.24 26.31
C TYR A 62 17.97 6.96 27.72
N GLU A 63 17.06 6.70 28.64
CA GLU A 63 17.39 6.40 30.04
C GLU A 63 17.80 4.94 30.20
N THR A 64 17.06 4.04 29.55
CA THR A 64 17.26 2.59 29.67
C THR A 64 17.53 1.94 28.32
N LYS A 65 18.17 0.77 28.35
CA LYS A 65 18.37 -0.04 27.14
C LYS A 65 17.04 -0.54 26.59
N GLU A 66 16.09 -0.84 27.47
CA GLU A 66 14.71 -1.18 27.14
C GLU A 66 14.07 -0.07 26.28
N GLU A 67 14.08 1.17 26.78
CA GLU A 67 13.52 2.32 26.08
C GLU A 67 14.18 2.52 24.71
N GLN A 68 15.51 2.44 24.67
CA GLN A 68 16.26 2.53 23.42
C GLN A 68 15.80 1.47 22.41
N GLN A 69 15.72 0.19 22.81
CA GLN A 69 15.33 -0.89 21.90
C GLN A 69 13.87 -0.78 21.46
N ARG A 70 12.98 -0.38 22.37
CA ARG A 70 11.56 -0.15 22.09
C ARG A 70 11.38 0.87 20.97
N ILE A 71 12.03 2.03 21.12
CA ILE A 71 11.86 3.18 20.21
C ILE A 71 12.63 2.99 18.90
N THR A 72 13.85 2.44 18.95
CA THR A 72 14.72 2.40 17.77
C THR A 72 14.57 1.14 16.92
N SER A 73 13.99 0.07 17.47
CA SER A 73 13.93 -1.23 16.79
C SER A 73 12.52 -1.80 16.78
N PHE A 74 11.90 -1.97 17.95
CA PHE A 74 10.62 -2.66 18.06
C PHE A 74 9.46 -1.91 17.38
N TYR A 75 9.24 -0.65 17.75
CA TYR A 75 8.19 0.16 17.14
C TYR A 75 8.40 0.37 15.64
N PRO A 76 9.60 0.77 15.15
CA PRO A 76 9.82 0.92 13.71
C PRO A 76 9.59 -0.38 12.92
N LEU A 77 9.92 -1.54 13.50
CA LEU A 77 9.65 -2.83 12.87
C LEU A 77 8.14 -3.08 12.75
N LEU A 78 7.38 -2.90 13.83
CA LEU A 78 5.93 -3.06 13.81
C LEU A 78 5.26 -2.09 12.84
N ASP A 79 5.68 -0.82 12.86
CA ASP A 79 5.16 0.22 11.97
C ASP A 79 5.44 -0.15 10.51
N SER A 80 6.65 -0.64 10.19
CA SER A 80 7.00 -1.10 8.84
C SER A 80 6.17 -2.31 8.39
N LEU A 81 5.93 -3.27 9.29
CA LEU A 81 5.09 -4.44 9.01
C LEU A 81 3.63 -4.05 8.78
N LEU A 82 3.10 -3.14 9.60
CA LEU A 82 1.73 -2.64 9.46
C LEU A 82 1.54 -1.89 8.14
N ILE A 83 2.44 -0.96 7.81
CA ILE A 83 2.43 -0.24 6.53
C ILE A 83 2.53 -1.24 5.37
N GLY A 84 3.43 -2.22 5.46
CA GLY A 84 3.59 -3.24 4.43
C GLY A 84 2.33 -4.10 4.23
N ILE A 85 1.63 -4.47 5.30
CA ILE A 85 0.35 -5.20 5.20
C ILE A 85 -0.73 -4.32 4.57
N ASP A 86 -0.86 -3.07 5.03
CA ASP A 86 -1.89 -2.17 4.53
C ASP A 86 -1.72 -1.87 3.04
N GLN A 87 -0.48 -1.64 2.59
CA GLN A 87 -0.17 -1.43 1.17
C GLN A 87 -0.38 -2.69 0.31
N ARG A 88 -0.07 -3.88 0.85
CA ARG A 88 -0.18 -5.16 0.12
C ARG A 88 -1.57 -5.75 0.07
N PHE A 89 -2.48 -5.29 0.92
CA PHE A 89 -3.86 -5.77 0.97
C PHE A 89 -4.84 -4.60 0.88
N GLU A 90 -4.41 -3.52 0.24
CA GLU A 90 -5.23 -2.34 -0.01
C GLU A 90 -6.43 -2.73 -0.88
N GLN A 91 -7.62 -2.65 -0.30
CA GLN A 91 -8.85 -3.07 -0.94
C GLN A 91 -9.20 -2.20 -2.16
N GLU A 92 -8.87 -0.91 -2.11
CA GLU A 92 -9.05 0.03 -3.22
C GLU A 92 -8.31 -0.47 -4.48
N SER A 93 -7.08 -0.95 -4.34
CA SER A 93 -6.31 -1.51 -5.45
C SER A 93 -6.98 -2.75 -6.07
N CYS A 94 -7.58 -3.63 -5.25
CA CYS A 94 -8.34 -4.78 -5.75
C CYS A 94 -9.63 -4.35 -6.48
N ASP A 95 -10.34 -3.36 -5.94
CA ASP A 95 -11.60 -2.87 -6.49
C ASP A 95 -11.35 -2.22 -7.87
N ILE A 96 -10.28 -1.43 -8.00
CA ILE A 96 -9.85 -0.85 -9.29
C ILE A 96 -9.49 -1.94 -10.30
N VAL A 97 -8.67 -2.93 -9.93
CA VAL A 97 -8.28 -4.04 -10.82
C VAL A 97 -9.52 -4.79 -11.31
N THR A 98 -10.46 -5.07 -10.40
CA THR A 98 -11.71 -5.77 -10.72
C THR A 98 -12.59 -4.94 -11.64
N ALA A 99 -12.74 -3.64 -11.37
CA ALA A 99 -13.53 -2.72 -12.16
C ALA A 99 -12.94 -2.54 -13.58
N VAL A 100 -11.62 -2.40 -13.72
CA VAL A 100 -10.94 -2.36 -15.03
C VAL A 100 -11.14 -3.69 -15.77
N GLY A 101 -11.01 -4.84 -15.10
CA GLY A 101 -11.29 -6.13 -15.73
C GLY A 101 -12.72 -6.23 -16.27
N LYS A 102 -13.71 -5.67 -15.57
CA LYS A 102 -15.10 -5.59 -16.04
C LYS A 102 -15.27 -4.59 -17.18
N LEU A 103 -14.56 -3.46 -17.14
CA LEU A 103 -14.52 -2.44 -18.21
C LEU A 103 -14.01 -3.05 -19.52
N LEU A 104 -12.88 -3.76 -19.49
CA LEU A 104 -12.28 -4.42 -20.67
C LEU A 104 -13.16 -5.54 -21.24
N ASN A 105 -14.05 -6.11 -20.42
CA ASN A 105 -15.07 -7.05 -20.84
C ASN A 105 -16.36 -6.39 -21.34
N LEU A 106 -16.42 -5.04 -21.32
CA LEU A 106 -17.59 -4.23 -21.69
C LEU A 106 -18.85 -4.60 -20.88
N ARG A 107 -18.65 -5.06 -19.64
CA ARG A 107 -19.70 -5.48 -18.71
C ARG A 107 -19.42 -4.89 -17.35
N ILE A 108 -19.45 -3.56 -17.28
CA ILE A 108 -19.16 -2.80 -16.08
C ILE A 108 -20.47 -2.31 -15.43
N PRO A 109 -20.73 -2.62 -14.16
CA PRO A 109 -21.87 -2.07 -13.43
C PRO A 109 -21.58 -0.62 -13.00
N LYS A 110 -22.64 0.15 -12.71
CA LYS A 110 -22.54 1.57 -12.39
C LYS A 110 -21.63 1.88 -11.20
N ASP A 111 -21.70 1.09 -10.14
CA ASP A 111 -20.84 1.26 -8.96
C ASP A 111 -19.34 1.19 -9.31
N ASP A 112 -18.97 0.30 -10.23
CA ASP A 112 -17.59 0.17 -10.69
C ASP A 112 -17.18 1.35 -11.62
N ILE A 113 -18.12 1.89 -12.41
CA ILE A 113 -17.89 3.11 -13.21
C ILE A 113 -17.54 4.27 -12.28
N GLU A 114 -18.26 4.45 -11.18
CA GLU A 114 -17.99 5.50 -10.20
C GLU A 114 -16.60 5.33 -9.55
N ILE A 115 -16.19 4.10 -9.23
CA ILE A 115 -14.85 3.81 -8.70
C ILE A 115 -13.78 4.26 -9.71
N LEU A 116 -13.90 3.86 -10.97
CA LEU A 116 -12.92 4.20 -12.01
C LEU A 116 -12.90 5.70 -12.30
N ALA A 117 -14.08 6.33 -12.41
CA ALA A 117 -14.22 7.76 -12.64
C ALA A 117 -13.56 8.58 -11.54
N ASN A 118 -13.83 8.23 -10.27
CA ASN A 118 -13.23 8.89 -9.12
C ASN A 118 -11.70 8.71 -9.06
N LYS A 119 -11.21 7.51 -9.39
CA LYS A 119 -9.77 7.20 -9.35
C LYS A 119 -9.01 7.89 -10.47
N PHE A 120 -9.50 7.79 -11.69
CA PHE A 120 -8.81 8.28 -12.90
C PHE A 120 -9.21 9.70 -13.31
N LYS A 121 -10.11 10.34 -12.55
CA LYS A 121 -10.57 11.71 -12.78
C LYS A 121 -11.19 11.89 -14.17
N VAL A 122 -12.03 10.92 -14.56
CA VAL A 122 -12.84 10.98 -15.79
C VAL A 122 -14.31 11.21 -15.45
N SER A 123 -15.10 11.67 -16.41
CA SER A 123 -16.55 11.86 -16.22
C SER A 123 -17.26 10.51 -16.14
N VAL A 124 -18.17 10.36 -15.16
CA VAL A 124 -19.01 9.16 -15.02
C VAL A 124 -19.89 8.98 -16.25
N ASP A 125 -20.54 10.06 -16.71
CA ASP A 125 -21.47 10.03 -17.84
C ASP A 125 -20.74 9.69 -19.16
N GLU A 126 -19.53 10.24 -19.35
CA GLU A 126 -18.72 9.93 -20.54
C GLU A 126 -18.28 8.48 -20.52
N LEU A 127 -17.75 7.99 -19.39
CA LEU A 127 -17.30 6.61 -19.27
C LEU A 127 -18.44 5.59 -19.46
N GLU A 128 -19.62 5.87 -18.90
CA GLU A 128 -20.82 5.04 -19.08
C GLU A 128 -21.28 5.03 -20.55
N THR A 129 -21.31 6.20 -21.18
CA THR A 129 -21.70 6.34 -22.60
C THR A 129 -20.72 5.61 -23.51
N GLU A 130 -19.42 5.82 -23.32
CA GLU A 130 -18.36 5.19 -24.11
C GLU A 130 -18.36 3.67 -23.96
N ALA A 131 -18.50 3.15 -22.73
CA ALA A 131 -18.58 1.70 -22.50
C ALA A 131 -19.80 1.08 -23.20
N THR A 132 -20.95 1.78 -23.20
CA THR A 132 -22.17 1.35 -23.90
C THR A 132 -22.03 1.43 -25.42
N LEU A 133 -21.37 2.45 -25.96
CA LEU A 133 -21.12 2.54 -27.40
C LEU A 133 -20.19 1.42 -27.88
N LEU A 134 -19.17 1.09 -27.09
CA LEU A 134 -18.20 0.04 -27.42
C LEU A 134 -18.80 -1.37 -27.39
N THR A 135 -19.92 -1.61 -26.68
CA THR A 135 -20.63 -2.90 -26.79
C THR A 135 -21.27 -3.10 -28.15
N GLU A 136 -21.71 -2.01 -28.79
CA GLU A 136 -22.39 -2.04 -30.11
C GLU A 136 -21.40 -1.95 -31.28
N TYR A 137 -20.27 -1.26 -31.10
CA TYR A 137 -19.30 -0.98 -32.16
C TYR A 137 -18.29 -2.12 -32.42
N ASP A 138 -18.42 -3.26 -31.71
CA ASP A 138 -17.50 -4.40 -31.75
C ASP A 138 -16.04 -3.95 -31.58
N GLY A 139 -15.69 -3.55 -30.34
CA GLY A 139 -14.31 -3.26 -29.93
C GLY A 139 -13.35 -4.43 -30.23
N PRO A 140 -12.06 -4.35 -29.83
CA PRO A 140 -11.12 -5.43 -30.11
C PRO A 140 -11.68 -6.77 -29.60
N ASN A 141 -11.64 -7.81 -30.45
CA ASN A 141 -12.22 -9.13 -30.19
C ASN A 141 -11.73 -9.78 -28.88
N SER A 142 -10.60 -9.30 -28.37
CA SER A 142 -9.99 -9.70 -27.11
C SER A 142 -10.81 -9.23 -25.91
N LYS A 143 -11.49 -10.18 -25.25
CA LYS A 143 -12.15 -9.97 -23.96
C LYS A 143 -11.35 -10.67 -22.86
N GLY A 144 -11.21 -10.02 -21.71
CA GLY A 144 -10.46 -10.54 -20.57
C GLY A 144 -9.74 -9.46 -19.77
N CYS A 145 -8.93 -9.90 -18.81
CA CYS A 145 -8.15 -9.03 -17.91
C CYS A 145 -6.65 -9.37 -17.95
N THR A 146 -6.14 -9.79 -19.11
CA THR A 146 -4.72 -10.11 -19.27
C THR A 146 -3.94 -8.88 -19.73
N THR A 147 -2.63 -8.87 -19.50
CA THR A 147 -1.72 -7.86 -20.06
C THR A 147 -1.78 -7.79 -21.59
N ASN A 148 -2.03 -8.92 -22.26
CA ASN A 148 -2.25 -8.94 -23.71
C ASN A 148 -3.53 -8.20 -24.09
N THR A 149 -4.63 -8.45 -23.36
CA THR A 149 -5.90 -7.76 -23.59
C THR A 149 -5.77 -6.24 -23.42
N ILE A 150 -5.06 -5.79 -22.39
CA ILE A 150 -4.78 -4.36 -22.18
C ILE A 150 -3.99 -3.78 -23.36
N LYS A 151 -2.97 -4.49 -23.82
CA LYS A 151 -2.15 -4.05 -24.97
C LYS A 151 -2.98 -3.96 -26.25
N GLU A 152 -3.83 -4.95 -26.52
CA GLU A 152 -4.73 -4.97 -27.68
C GLU A 152 -5.71 -3.80 -27.66
N TRP A 153 -6.27 -3.47 -26.49
CA TRP A 153 -7.09 -2.27 -26.31
C TRP A 153 -6.31 -0.98 -26.57
N LEU A 154 -5.11 -0.84 -26.02
CA LEU A 154 -4.27 0.34 -26.23
C LEU A 154 -3.84 0.50 -27.70
N ASP A 155 -3.55 -0.60 -28.39
CA ASP A 155 -3.22 -0.58 -29.81
C ASP A 155 -4.45 -0.22 -30.66
N TRP A 156 -5.63 -0.73 -30.30
CA TRP A 156 -6.90 -0.37 -30.96
C TRP A 156 -7.23 1.12 -30.82
N PHE A 157 -6.97 1.74 -29.66
CA PHE A 157 -7.19 3.18 -29.45
C PHE A 157 -6.27 4.08 -30.25
N LYS A 158 -5.06 3.62 -30.61
CA LYS A 158 -4.11 4.40 -31.42
C LYS A 158 -4.55 4.54 -32.88
N GLU A 159 -5.42 3.67 -33.35
CA GLU A 159 -5.94 3.74 -34.71
C GLU A 159 -7.05 4.79 -34.82
N SER A 160 -7.07 5.52 -35.93
CA SER A 160 -8.21 6.34 -36.37
C SER A 160 -8.78 7.31 -35.32
N ASP A 161 -7.92 7.93 -34.52
CA ASP A 161 -8.29 8.94 -33.50
C ASP A 161 -9.29 8.46 -32.43
N ARG A 162 -9.38 7.13 -32.25
CA ARG A 162 -10.29 6.49 -31.30
C ARG A 162 -10.00 6.89 -29.85
N SER A 163 -8.75 7.19 -29.51
CA SER A 163 -8.38 7.69 -28.18
C SER A 163 -9.05 9.01 -27.82
N ASN A 164 -9.32 9.88 -28.80
CA ASN A 164 -10.04 11.14 -28.55
C ASN A 164 -11.56 10.92 -28.53
N THR A 165 -12.05 9.95 -29.30
CA THR A 165 -13.49 9.62 -29.36
C THR A 165 -13.96 8.90 -28.09
N PHE A 166 -13.13 7.99 -27.56
CA PHE A 166 -13.39 7.19 -26.37
C PHE A 166 -12.38 7.55 -25.28
N ASN A 167 -12.30 8.84 -24.96
CA ASN A 167 -11.25 9.39 -24.11
C ASN A 167 -11.37 8.91 -22.66
N ALA A 168 -12.58 8.85 -22.09
CA ALA A 168 -12.75 8.42 -20.70
C ALA A 168 -12.32 6.96 -20.51
N PHE A 169 -12.72 6.07 -21.43
CA PHE A 169 -12.34 4.67 -21.45
C PHE A 169 -10.84 4.51 -21.68
N TYR A 170 -10.30 5.19 -22.69
CA TYR A 170 -8.86 5.18 -23.00
C TYR A 170 -8.04 5.58 -21.78
N MET A 171 -8.41 6.67 -21.10
CA MET A 171 -7.76 7.15 -19.89
C MET A 171 -7.79 6.12 -18.76
N CYS A 172 -8.92 5.44 -18.53
CA CYS A 172 -8.98 4.35 -17.55
C CYS A 172 -7.98 3.24 -17.86
N VAL A 173 -7.89 2.79 -19.11
CA VAL A 173 -6.96 1.72 -19.52
C VAL A 173 -5.51 2.19 -19.43
N GLN A 174 -5.21 3.41 -19.89
CA GLN A 174 -3.87 3.97 -19.88
C GLN A 174 -3.38 4.20 -18.45
N CYS A 175 -4.17 4.85 -17.61
CA CYS A 175 -3.82 5.10 -16.20
C CYS A 175 -3.64 3.78 -15.43
N PHE A 176 -4.43 2.75 -15.74
CA PHE A 176 -4.26 1.44 -15.12
C PHE A 176 -2.88 0.82 -15.39
N THR A 177 -2.28 1.04 -16.57
CA THR A 177 -0.96 0.48 -16.89
C THR A 177 0.20 1.02 -16.05
N VAL A 178 0.00 2.18 -15.43
CA VAL A 178 1.00 2.84 -14.57
C VAL A 178 0.66 2.73 -13.09
N LEU A 179 -0.49 2.13 -12.74
CA LEU A 179 -0.83 1.87 -11.35
C LEU A 179 0.09 0.77 -10.80
N PRO A 180 0.81 1.03 -9.69
CA PRO A 180 1.51 -0.03 -8.99
C PRO A 180 0.45 -0.95 -8.38
N VAL A 181 0.23 -2.11 -8.99
CA VAL A 181 -0.65 -3.14 -8.42
C VAL A 181 0.13 -3.78 -7.28
N THR A 182 -0.05 -3.25 -6.07
CA THR A 182 0.66 -3.75 -4.87
C THR A 182 -0.08 -4.86 -4.15
N SER A 183 -1.29 -5.22 -4.60
CA SER A 183 -2.12 -6.17 -3.87
C SER A 183 -1.81 -7.63 -4.20
N CYS A 184 -1.33 -8.38 -3.20
CA CYS A 184 -1.16 -9.84 -3.30
C CYS A 184 -2.50 -10.59 -3.45
N SER A 185 -3.65 -9.92 -3.27
CA SER A 185 -4.95 -10.55 -3.55
C SER A 185 -5.26 -10.62 -5.05
N CYS A 186 -4.45 -9.96 -5.88
CA CYS A 186 -4.55 -9.95 -7.34
C CYS A 186 -3.59 -10.95 -8.02
N GLU A 187 -2.64 -11.55 -7.27
CA GLU A 187 -1.77 -12.65 -7.69
C GLU A 187 -2.48 -14.01 -7.53
#